data_AF-A0A5E4RDU4-F1
#
_entry.id   AF-A0A5E4RDU4-F1
#
_cell.length_a   1.000
_cell.length_b   1.000
_cell.length_c   1.000
_cell.angle_alpha   90.00
_cell.angle_beta   90.00
_cell.angle_gamma   90.00
#
_symmetry.space_group_name_H-M   'P 1'
#
loop_
_entity.id
_entity.type
_entity.pdbx_description
1 polymer ?
#
loop_
_entity_poly.entity_id
_entity_poly.type
_entity_poly.pdbx_seq_one_letter_code
_entity_poly.pdbx_strand_id
1 'polypeptide(L)'
;MEPNLSTERLERGLALAVSSSPLPVVLGWLQAGARPTLGAIGNAIEQRRAAAFCALLDHIDRTVRATLPELMTSRNMLDDDDMLDAWLDRLTPDDLNERPAGCDMPMWFIAFIHTPAVDHNDMPDRARGARLPYVLAKLRNAGADLDAMRGDPDHYGLDSVDRSAVVWLDDHYVALRMLLRIPYERKELRAVVDETLAEAAAPVRRRARL
;
A
#
# COMPACT_ATOMS: atom_id res chain seq x y z
N MET A 1 -33.57 -8.47 -29.33
CA MET A 1 -32.31 -7.87 -29.81
C MET A 1 -31.72 -7.15 -28.61
N GLU A 2 -30.82 -7.79 -27.88
CA GLU A 2 -30.20 -7.13 -26.73
C GLU A 2 -29.20 -6.08 -27.22
N PRO A 3 -29.17 -4.88 -26.62
CA PRO A 3 -28.17 -3.88 -26.95
C PRO A 3 -26.80 -4.39 -26.50
N ASN A 4 -25.97 -4.80 -27.46
CA ASN A 4 -24.58 -5.15 -27.21
C ASN A 4 -23.82 -3.85 -26.90
N LEU A 5 -23.75 -3.50 -25.61
CA LEU A 5 -22.94 -2.37 -25.15
C LEU A 5 -21.48 -2.70 -25.45
N SER A 6 -20.77 -1.78 -26.11
CA SER A 6 -19.33 -1.96 -26.31
C SER A 6 -18.62 -2.12 -24.98
N THR A 7 -17.59 -2.96 -24.93
CA THR A 7 -16.78 -3.22 -23.72
C THR A 7 -16.35 -1.93 -23.01
N GLU A 8 -15.94 -0.93 -23.79
CA GLU A 8 -15.54 0.38 -23.26
C GLU A 8 -16.67 1.13 -22.53
N ARG A 9 -17.93 0.98 -22.99
CA ARG A 9 -19.09 1.57 -22.30
C ARG A 9 -19.39 0.86 -20.99
N LEU A 10 -19.23 -0.47 -20.95
CA LEU A 10 -19.39 -1.26 -19.73
C LEU A 10 -18.32 -0.87 -18.69
N GLU A 11 -17.06 -0.73 -19.11
CA GLU A 11 -15.94 -0.36 -18.23
C GLU A 11 -16.08 1.07 -17.68
N ARG A 12 -16.48 2.05 -18.52
CA ARG A 12 -16.78 3.42 -18.05
C ARG A 12 -17.99 3.45 -17.12
N GLY A 13 -19.03 2.66 -17.43
CA GLY A 13 -20.21 2.52 -16.58
C GLY A 13 -19.86 1.98 -15.19
N LEU A 14 -19.01 0.95 -15.14
CA LEU A 14 -18.49 0.40 -13.89
C LEU A 14 -17.67 1.43 -13.11
N ALA A 15 -16.75 2.15 -13.76
CA ALA A 15 -15.94 3.17 -13.09
C ALA A 15 -16.79 4.28 -12.45
N LEU A 16 -17.86 4.72 -13.13
CA LEU A 16 -18.80 5.71 -12.61
C LEU A 16 -19.66 5.15 -11.45
N ALA A 17 -20.11 3.90 -11.58
CA ALA A 17 -20.87 3.22 -10.53
C ALA A 17 -20.04 3.06 -9.25
N VAL A 18 -18.75 2.76 -9.40
CA VAL A 18 -17.80 2.69 -8.27
C VAL A 18 -17.63 4.05 -7.61
N SER A 19 -17.67 5.16 -8.33
CA SER A 19 -17.52 6.49 -7.70
C SER A 19 -18.74 6.92 -6.89
N SER A 20 -19.96 6.54 -7.30
CA SER A 20 -21.17 7.22 -6.80
C SER A 20 -22.37 6.33 -6.47
N SER A 21 -22.36 5.05 -6.85
CA SER A 21 -23.54 4.17 -6.73
C SER A 21 -23.40 3.15 -5.61
N PRO A 22 -24.47 2.73 -4.92
CA PRO A 22 -24.43 1.67 -3.91
C PRO A 22 -23.78 0.37 -4.41
N LEU A 23 -23.19 -0.42 -3.49
CA LEU A 23 -22.51 -1.68 -3.83
C LEU A 23 -23.34 -2.63 -4.72
N PRO A 24 -24.65 -2.83 -4.51
CA PRO A 24 -25.46 -3.68 -5.40
C PRO A 24 -25.43 -3.25 -6.87
N VAL A 25 -25.32 -1.95 -7.15
CA VAL A 25 -25.19 -1.44 -8.53
C VAL A 25 -23.85 -1.83 -9.13
N VAL A 26 -22.76 -1.70 -8.36
CA VAL A 26 -21.41 -2.13 -8.77
C VAL A 26 -21.39 -3.63 -9.09
N LEU A 27 -21.98 -4.45 -8.21
CA LEU A 27 -22.10 -5.89 -8.43
C LEU A 27 -22.91 -6.23 -9.69
N GLY A 28 -23.98 -5.49 -9.97
CA GLY A 28 -24.76 -5.66 -11.19
C GLY A 28 -23.94 -5.41 -12.46
N TRP A 29 -23.06 -4.40 -12.46
CA TRP A 29 -22.14 -4.16 -13.58
C TRP A 29 -21.13 -5.29 -13.77
N LEU A 30 -20.55 -5.80 -12.68
CA LEU A 30 -19.63 -6.94 -12.73
C LEU A 30 -20.32 -8.20 -13.24
N GLN A 31 -21.55 -8.47 -12.77
CA GLN A 31 -22.38 -9.59 -13.24
C GLN A 31 -22.77 -9.46 -14.73
N ALA A 32 -22.93 -8.24 -15.22
CA ALA A 32 -23.16 -7.95 -16.63
C ALA A 32 -21.89 -8.09 -17.50
N GLY A 33 -20.76 -8.47 -16.92
CA GLY A 33 -19.50 -8.72 -17.63
C GLY A 33 -18.61 -7.49 -17.79
N ALA A 34 -18.89 -6.39 -17.08
CA ALA A 34 -17.95 -5.27 -17.03
C ALA A 34 -16.66 -5.70 -16.33
N ARG A 35 -15.51 -5.46 -16.96
CA ARG A 35 -14.21 -5.80 -16.39
C ARG A 35 -13.70 -4.67 -15.51
N PRO A 36 -13.19 -4.96 -14.29
CA PRO A 36 -12.49 -3.98 -13.50
C PRO A 36 -11.28 -3.42 -14.25
N THR A 37 -11.15 -2.10 -14.27
CA THR A 37 -9.98 -1.40 -14.80
C THR A 37 -9.22 -0.74 -13.65
N LEU A 38 -7.95 -0.37 -13.88
CA LEU A 38 -7.18 0.40 -12.90
C LEU A 38 -7.88 1.69 -12.48
N GLY A 39 -8.57 2.37 -13.42
CA GLY A 39 -9.36 3.56 -13.10
C GLY A 39 -10.53 3.28 -12.16
N ALA A 40 -11.25 2.17 -12.36
CA ALA A 40 -12.33 1.78 -11.45
C ALA A 40 -11.79 1.44 -10.05
N ILE A 41 -10.65 0.76 -9.95
CA ILE A 41 -10.01 0.42 -8.67
C ILE A 41 -9.50 1.69 -7.98
N GLY A 42 -8.84 2.58 -8.73
CA GLY A 42 -8.38 3.89 -8.24
C GLY A 42 -9.54 4.73 -7.68
N ASN A 43 -10.68 4.76 -8.37
CA ASN A 43 -11.88 5.43 -7.87
C ASN A 43 -12.40 4.82 -6.55
N ALA A 44 -12.36 3.50 -6.40
CA ALA A 44 -12.77 2.85 -5.16
C ALA A 44 -11.86 3.25 -3.98
N ILE A 45 -10.54 3.35 -4.23
CA ILE A 45 -9.55 3.81 -3.26
C ILE A 45 -9.74 5.29 -2.91
N GLU A 46 -9.88 6.14 -3.93
CA GLU A 46 -10.06 7.59 -3.74
C GLU A 46 -11.31 7.89 -2.92
N GLN A 47 -12.41 7.18 -3.19
CA GLN A 47 -13.68 7.34 -2.50
C GLN A 47 -13.79 6.53 -1.20
N ARG A 48 -12.72 5.84 -0.76
CA ARG A 48 -12.67 4.99 0.45
C ARG A 48 -13.81 3.97 0.52
N ARG A 49 -14.05 3.28 -0.60
CA ARG A 49 -15.16 2.34 -0.76
C ARG A 49 -14.68 0.90 -0.65
N ALA A 50 -14.27 0.50 0.55
CA ALA A 50 -13.68 -0.83 0.79
C ALA A 50 -14.48 -2.00 0.23
N ALA A 51 -15.80 -2.01 0.38
CA ALA A 51 -16.63 -3.10 -0.15
C ALA A 51 -16.69 -3.12 -1.68
N ALA A 52 -16.69 -1.97 -2.34
CA ALA A 52 -16.63 -1.90 -3.80
C ALA A 52 -15.26 -2.33 -4.31
N PHE A 53 -14.19 -1.89 -3.62
CA PHE A 53 -12.83 -2.33 -3.89
C PHE A 53 -12.67 -3.85 -3.79
N CYS A 54 -13.16 -4.48 -2.71
CA CYS A 54 -13.14 -5.93 -2.57
C CYS A 54 -13.82 -6.64 -3.75
N ALA A 55 -15.01 -6.17 -4.13
CA ALA A 55 -15.77 -6.75 -5.24
C ALA A 55 -15.03 -6.62 -6.58
N LEU A 56 -14.35 -5.49 -6.82
CA LEU A 56 -13.51 -5.32 -8.00
C LEU A 56 -12.34 -6.30 -7.99
N LEU A 57 -11.64 -6.45 -6.86
CA LEU A 57 -10.51 -7.37 -6.74
C LEU A 57 -10.89 -8.83 -6.97
N ASP A 58 -12.12 -9.24 -6.63
CA ASP A 58 -12.61 -10.59 -6.90
C ASP A 58 -12.80 -10.88 -8.41
N HIS A 59 -12.80 -9.84 -9.25
CA HIS A 59 -13.07 -9.91 -10.68
C HIS A 59 -11.90 -9.43 -11.56
N ILE A 60 -10.75 -9.08 -10.98
CA ILE A 60 -9.56 -8.71 -11.77
C ILE A 60 -8.92 -9.93 -12.43
N ASP A 61 -8.36 -9.74 -13.61
CA ASP A 61 -7.47 -10.71 -14.22
C ASP A 61 -6.01 -10.54 -13.72
N ARG A 62 -5.14 -11.45 -14.16
CA ARG A 62 -3.72 -11.46 -13.78
C ARG A 62 -2.96 -10.20 -14.24
N THR A 63 -3.36 -9.60 -15.35
CA THR A 63 -2.68 -8.42 -15.92
C THR A 63 -2.94 -7.19 -15.05
N VAL A 64 -4.19 -7.02 -14.60
CA VAL A 64 -4.54 -5.96 -13.64
C VAL A 64 -3.95 -6.26 -12.27
N ARG A 65 -3.84 -7.54 -11.88
CA ARG A 65 -3.20 -7.94 -10.62
C ARG A 65 -1.73 -7.51 -10.53
N ALA A 66 -0.97 -7.67 -11.61
CA ALA A 66 0.45 -7.28 -11.66
C ALA A 66 0.66 -5.76 -11.49
N THR A 67 -0.36 -4.94 -11.78
CA THR A 67 -0.30 -3.47 -11.63
C THR A 67 -0.92 -2.99 -10.32
N LEU A 68 -1.49 -3.88 -9.50
CA LEU A 68 -2.05 -3.54 -8.19
C LEU A 68 -1.03 -2.95 -7.21
N PRO A 69 0.24 -3.39 -7.17
CA PRO A 69 1.22 -2.80 -6.26
C PRO A 69 1.47 -1.31 -6.51
N GLU A 70 1.34 -0.83 -7.75
CA GLU A 70 1.43 0.61 -8.07
C GLU A 70 0.30 1.43 -7.40
N LEU A 71 -0.85 0.79 -7.12
CA LEU A 71 -1.98 1.42 -6.43
C LEU A 71 -1.72 1.65 -4.93
N MET A 72 -0.67 1.05 -4.35
CA MET A 72 -0.25 1.34 -2.97
C MET A 72 0.27 2.77 -2.79
N THR A 73 0.59 3.49 -3.86
CA THR A 73 0.99 4.90 -3.79
C THR A 73 -0.13 5.81 -3.25
N SER A 74 -1.38 5.33 -3.22
CA SER A 74 -2.48 6.13 -2.71
C SER A 74 -2.48 6.18 -1.18
N ARG A 75 -2.39 7.40 -0.63
CA ARG A 75 -2.58 7.64 0.81
C ARG A 75 -3.86 7.02 1.37
N ASN A 76 -4.96 7.07 0.61
CA ASN A 76 -6.24 6.51 1.06
C ASN A 76 -6.18 4.99 1.22
N MET A 77 -5.32 4.30 0.46
CA MET A 77 -5.10 2.86 0.59
C MET A 77 -4.37 2.52 1.90
N LEU A 78 -3.36 3.30 2.28
CA LEU A 78 -2.60 3.09 3.53
C LEU A 78 -3.38 3.51 4.78
N ASP A 79 -4.27 4.51 4.64
CA ASP A 79 -5.09 5.02 5.73
C ASP A 79 -6.31 4.11 6.05
N ASP A 80 -6.72 3.24 5.11
CA ASP A 80 -7.91 2.38 5.24
C ASP A 80 -7.50 0.91 5.51
N ASP A 81 -7.68 0.47 6.76
CA ASP A 81 -7.28 -0.87 7.21
C ASP A 81 -8.00 -1.99 6.46
N ASP A 82 -9.29 -1.80 6.17
CA ASP A 82 -10.11 -2.82 5.52
C ASP A 82 -9.70 -2.96 4.05
N MET A 83 -9.36 -1.85 3.39
CA MET A 83 -8.84 -1.87 2.02
C MET A 83 -7.46 -2.51 1.96
N LEU A 84 -6.55 -2.12 2.86
CA LEU A 84 -5.21 -2.69 2.94
C LEU A 84 -5.25 -4.20 3.20
N ASP A 85 -6.09 -4.66 4.12
CA ASP A 85 -6.25 -6.10 4.40
C ASP A 85 -6.85 -6.85 3.22
N ALA A 86 -7.93 -6.32 2.63
CA ALA A 86 -8.57 -6.95 1.48
C ALA A 86 -7.62 -7.11 0.28
N TRP A 87 -6.70 -6.17 0.11
CA TRP A 87 -5.67 -6.23 -0.92
C TRP A 87 -4.60 -7.27 -0.60
N LEU A 88 -4.01 -7.22 0.61
CA LEU A 88 -2.98 -8.17 1.04
C LEU A 88 -3.47 -9.62 0.99
N ASP A 89 -4.72 -9.88 1.39
CA ASP A 89 -5.32 -11.21 1.36
C ASP A 89 -5.42 -11.82 -0.05
N ARG A 90 -5.30 -10.99 -1.10
CA ARG A 90 -5.44 -11.41 -2.51
C ARG A 90 -4.12 -11.41 -3.28
N LEU A 91 -3.04 -10.97 -2.65
CA LEU A 91 -1.71 -11.01 -3.22
C LEU A 91 -0.94 -12.24 -2.74
N THR A 92 -0.15 -12.80 -3.66
CA THR A 92 0.86 -13.78 -3.31
C THR A 92 2.15 -13.07 -2.89
N PRO A 93 3.05 -13.76 -2.16
CA PRO A 93 4.39 -13.23 -1.90
C PRO A 93 5.15 -12.88 -3.19
N ASP A 94 4.91 -13.61 -4.29
CA ASP A 94 5.52 -13.30 -5.59
C ASP A 94 5.00 -11.98 -6.16
N ASP A 95 3.69 -11.72 -6.06
CA ASP A 95 3.09 -10.45 -6.52
C ASP A 95 3.64 -9.26 -5.71
N LEU A 96 3.82 -9.43 -4.40
CA LEU A 96 4.40 -8.41 -3.54
C LEU A 96 5.86 -8.13 -3.93
N ASN A 97 6.65 -9.18 -4.14
CA ASN A 97 8.09 -9.09 -4.35
C ASN A 97 8.50 -8.94 -5.82
N GLU A 98 7.54 -8.78 -6.73
CA GLU A 98 7.79 -8.50 -8.13
C GLU A 98 8.57 -7.19 -8.28
N ARG A 99 9.52 -7.19 -9.23
CA ARG A 99 10.44 -6.09 -9.49
C ARG A 99 10.20 -5.57 -10.91
N PRO A 100 9.92 -4.27 -11.09
CA PRO A 100 9.83 -3.70 -12.42
C PRO A 100 11.13 -3.88 -13.20
N ALA A 101 11.04 -4.01 -14.52
CA ALA A 101 12.21 -4.15 -15.37
C ALA A 101 13.15 -2.94 -15.19
N GLY A 102 14.41 -3.20 -14.83
CA GLY A 102 15.41 -2.16 -14.60
C GLY A 102 15.33 -1.48 -13.23
N CYS A 103 14.51 -2.01 -12.29
CA CYS A 103 14.47 -1.57 -10.91
C CYS A 103 14.81 -2.74 -9.97
N ASP A 104 15.77 -2.55 -9.08
CA ASP A 104 16.18 -3.58 -8.11
C ASP A 104 15.28 -3.61 -6.87
N MET A 105 14.35 -2.66 -6.76
CA MET A 105 13.41 -2.56 -5.65
C MET A 105 12.10 -3.31 -5.96
N PRO A 106 11.52 -4.03 -4.98
CA PRO A 106 10.16 -4.57 -5.10
C PRO A 106 9.13 -3.46 -5.33
N MET A 107 8.07 -3.77 -6.08
CA MET A 107 7.01 -2.79 -6.36
C MET A 107 6.37 -2.21 -5.09
N TRP A 108 6.21 -3.02 -4.04
CA TRP A 108 5.64 -2.52 -2.78
C TRP A 108 6.51 -1.41 -2.17
N PHE A 109 7.83 -1.48 -2.31
CA PHE A 109 8.76 -0.50 -1.77
C PHE A 109 8.73 0.79 -2.57
N ILE A 110 8.70 0.68 -3.91
CA ILE A 110 8.55 1.81 -4.84
C ILE A 110 7.26 2.58 -4.53
N ALA A 111 6.15 1.86 -4.41
CA ALA A 111 4.85 2.48 -4.16
C ALA A 111 4.80 3.18 -2.81
N PHE A 112 5.50 2.62 -1.82
CA PHE A 112 5.59 3.18 -0.50
C PHE A 112 6.42 4.47 -0.45
N ILE A 113 7.60 4.53 -1.09
CA ILE A 113 8.42 5.76 -1.12
C ILE A 113 7.75 6.89 -1.92
N HIS A 114 6.95 6.56 -2.93
CA HIS A 114 6.22 7.53 -3.75
C HIS A 114 4.84 7.91 -3.19
N THR A 115 4.46 7.40 -2.02
CA THR A 115 3.18 7.76 -1.41
C THR A 115 3.18 9.23 -1.00
N PRO A 116 2.21 10.07 -1.42
CA PRO A 116 2.17 11.51 -1.11
C PRO A 116 2.11 11.86 0.39
N ALA A 117 1.78 10.90 1.24
CA ALA A 117 1.79 11.04 2.70
C ALA A 117 3.21 11.12 3.27
N VAL A 118 4.20 10.62 2.53
CA VAL A 118 5.63 10.72 2.84
C VAL A 118 6.17 11.99 2.16
N ASP A 119 5.69 13.17 2.55
CA ASP A 119 6.43 14.41 2.24
C ASP A 119 7.80 14.35 2.99
N HIS A 120 8.79 15.15 2.61
CA HIS A 120 10.20 14.77 2.78
C HIS A 120 11.00 15.54 3.85
N ASN A 121 10.43 16.63 4.39
CA ASN A 121 11.04 17.49 5.43
C ASN A 121 10.95 17.04 6.92
N ASP A 122 10.09 16.08 7.32
CA ASP A 122 9.98 15.56 8.70
C ASP A 122 9.57 14.07 8.72
N MET A 123 10.55 13.18 8.58
CA MET A 123 10.33 11.75 8.40
C MET A 123 9.68 11.02 9.60
N PRO A 124 9.99 11.30 10.88
CA PRO A 124 9.35 10.64 12.02
C PRO A 124 7.84 10.89 12.14
N ASP A 125 7.39 12.14 12.05
CA ASP A 125 5.95 12.46 12.16
C ASP A 125 5.16 11.94 10.96
N ARG A 126 5.81 11.78 9.81
CA ARG A 126 5.20 11.22 8.60
C ARG A 126 5.22 9.71 8.57
N ALA A 127 6.25 9.06 9.07
CA ALA A 127 6.23 7.63 9.32
C ALA A 127 5.08 7.26 10.28
N ARG A 128 4.81 8.13 11.27
CA ARG A 128 3.61 8.01 12.11
C ARG A 128 2.32 8.25 11.31
N GLY A 129 2.27 9.32 10.52
CA GLY A 129 1.12 9.65 9.67
C GLY A 129 0.75 8.57 8.65
N ALA A 130 1.75 7.93 8.04
CA ALA A 130 1.64 6.81 7.10
C ALA A 130 1.53 5.45 7.80
N ARG A 131 1.48 5.43 9.14
CA ARG A 131 1.35 4.21 9.97
C ARG A 131 2.40 3.16 9.62
N LEU A 132 3.60 3.64 9.36
CA LEU A 132 4.63 2.92 8.64
C LEU A 132 5.06 1.59 9.28
N PRO A 133 5.29 1.49 10.61
CA PRO A 133 5.61 0.20 11.22
C PRO A 133 4.46 -0.80 11.12
N TYR A 134 3.22 -0.31 11.15
CA TYR A 134 2.03 -1.15 11.04
C TYR A 134 1.82 -1.66 9.62
N VAL A 135 2.01 -0.82 8.60
CA VAL A 135 1.95 -1.22 7.18
C VAL A 135 3.06 -2.24 6.87
N LEU A 136 4.29 -2.00 7.34
CA LEU A 136 5.39 -2.95 7.19
C LEU A 136 5.11 -4.29 7.89
N ALA A 137 4.44 -4.29 9.04
CA ALA A 137 4.03 -5.53 9.72
C ALA A 137 3.06 -6.35 8.89
N LYS A 138 2.07 -5.69 8.32
CA LYS A 138 1.10 -6.32 7.42
C LYS A 138 1.77 -6.89 6.16
N LEU A 139 2.61 -6.09 5.50
CA LEU A 139 3.38 -6.52 4.33
C LEU A 139 4.27 -7.73 4.64
N ARG A 140 4.99 -7.70 5.76
CA ARG A 140 5.83 -8.83 6.20
C ARG A 140 5.02 -10.09 6.43
N ASN A 141 3.89 -9.99 7.11
CA ASN A 141 3.02 -11.13 7.37
C ASN A 141 2.42 -11.71 6.08
N ALA A 142 2.20 -10.86 5.07
CA ALA A 142 1.80 -11.28 3.72
C ALA A 142 2.96 -11.85 2.89
N GLY A 143 4.19 -11.87 3.42
CA GLY A 143 5.36 -12.46 2.76
C GLY A 143 6.21 -11.47 1.94
N ALA A 144 6.04 -10.16 2.13
CA ALA A 144 6.93 -9.17 1.53
C ALA A 144 8.36 -9.30 2.07
N ASP A 145 9.32 -9.26 1.17
CA ASP A 145 10.76 -9.22 1.44
C ASP A 145 11.15 -7.82 1.91
N LEU A 146 11.01 -7.59 3.21
CA LEU A 146 11.41 -6.34 3.84
C LEU A 146 12.93 -6.13 3.89
N ASP A 147 13.73 -7.19 3.73
CA ASP A 147 15.18 -7.05 3.66
C ASP A 147 15.61 -6.37 2.35
N ALA A 148 14.75 -6.35 1.32
CA ALA A 148 14.96 -5.56 0.11
C ALA A 148 14.96 -4.04 0.33
N MET A 149 14.48 -3.54 1.49
CA MET A 149 14.68 -2.14 1.90
C MET A 149 16.14 -1.84 2.23
N ARG A 150 16.93 -2.88 2.53
CA ARG A 150 18.35 -2.77 2.85
C ARG A 150 19.14 -2.81 1.55
N GLY A 151 19.33 -1.65 0.96
CA GLY A 151 20.34 -1.51 -0.09
C GLY A 151 20.77 -0.09 -0.28
N ASP A 152 21.82 0.06 -1.10
CA ASP A 152 22.48 1.33 -1.32
C ASP A 152 21.52 2.31 -2.00
N PRO A 153 21.12 3.41 -1.33
CA PRO A 153 20.26 4.43 -1.91
C PRO A 153 20.79 5.00 -3.23
N ASP A 154 22.13 4.98 -3.42
CA ASP A 154 22.79 5.44 -4.65
C ASP A 154 22.66 4.44 -5.81
N HIS A 155 22.41 3.16 -5.50
CA HIS A 155 22.22 2.11 -6.49
C HIS A 155 20.87 2.19 -7.20
N TYR A 156 19.88 2.82 -6.57
CA TYR A 156 18.50 2.81 -7.04
C TYR A 156 18.13 3.92 -8.02
N GLY A 157 19.07 4.80 -8.40
CA GLY A 157 18.79 5.91 -9.31
C GLY A 157 17.75 6.90 -8.77
N LEU A 158 17.54 6.89 -7.46
CA LEU A 158 16.58 7.70 -6.75
C LEU A 158 17.01 9.17 -6.74
N ASP A 159 16.03 10.07 -6.79
CA ASP A 159 16.31 11.47 -6.56
C ASP A 159 16.77 11.71 -5.10
N SER A 160 17.23 12.93 -4.79
CA SER A 160 17.74 13.25 -3.44
C SER A 160 16.69 13.04 -2.33
N VAL A 161 15.43 13.04 -2.72
CA VAL A 161 14.27 13.03 -1.83
C VAL A 161 13.91 11.59 -1.46
N ASP A 162 13.75 10.72 -2.45
CA ASP A 162 13.54 9.28 -2.27
C ASP A 162 14.72 8.65 -1.51
N ARG A 163 15.94 9.12 -1.79
CA ARG A 163 17.16 8.70 -1.09
C ARG A 163 17.08 8.92 0.42
N SER A 164 16.51 10.04 0.84
CA SER A 164 16.39 10.38 2.28
C SER A 164 15.38 9.46 2.99
N ALA A 165 14.33 9.02 2.27
CA ALA A 165 13.37 8.05 2.79
C ALA A 165 14.01 6.66 2.96
N VAL A 166 14.80 6.20 1.98
CA VAL A 166 15.52 4.91 2.06
C VAL A 166 16.53 4.92 3.22
N VAL A 167 17.32 5.98 3.37
CA VAL A 167 18.28 6.11 4.48
C VAL A 167 17.56 6.06 5.83
N TRP A 168 16.47 6.81 5.98
CA TRP A 168 15.70 6.79 7.23
C TRP A 168 15.14 5.40 7.51
N LEU A 169 14.62 4.69 6.51
CA LEU A 169 14.10 3.33 6.65
C LEU A 169 15.19 2.33 7.03
N ASP A 170 16.39 2.43 6.46
CA ASP A 170 17.53 1.55 6.81
C ASP A 170 18.02 1.83 8.24
N ASP A 171 18.17 3.10 8.62
CA ASP A 171 18.57 3.53 9.97
C ASP A 171 17.59 3.04 11.04
N HIS A 172 16.31 2.97 10.69
CA HIS A 172 15.24 2.55 11.60
C HIS A 172 14.82 1.09 11.38
N TYR A 173 15.40 0.38 10.40
CA TYR A 173 15.03 -0.99 10.03
C TYR A 173 15.17 -1.94 11.21
N VAL A 174 16.24 -1.80 12.02
CA VAL A 174 16.46 -2.65 13.19
C VAL A 174 15.37 -2.45 14.25
N ALA A 175 14.98 -1.19 14.51
CA ALA A 175 13.91 -0.87 15.44
C ALA A 175 12.54 -1.35 14.93
N LEU A 176 12.27 -1.13 13.64
CA LEU A 176 11.09 -1.67 12.95
C LEU A 176 11.06 -3.19 13.03
N ARG A 177 12.17 -3.89 12.75
CA ARG A 177 12.26 -5.36 12.80
C ARG A 177 11.98 -5.95 14.18
N MET A 178 12.33 -5.23 15.25
CA MET A 178 11.97 -5.63 16.62
C MET A 178 10.46 -5.54 16.84
N LEU A 179 9.81 -4.49 16.36
CA LEU A 179 8.34 -4.34 16.39
C LEU A 179 7.64 -5.39 15.54
N LEU A 180 8.22 -5.73 14.39
CA LEU A 180 7.71 -6.72 13.44
C LEU A 180 7.82 -8.18 13.95
N ARG A 181 8.44 -8.42 15.12
CA ARG A 181 8.49 -9.76 15.76
C ARG A 181 7.31 -10.03 16.69
N ILE A 182 6.49 -9.02 16.97
CA ILE A 182 5.30 -9.15 17.80
C ILE A 182 4.20 -9.83 16.96
N PRO A 183 3.60 -10.94 17.42
CA PRO A 183 2.50 -11.60 16.72
C PRO A 183 1.37 -10.62 16.40
N TYR A 184 0.85 -10.69 15.20
CA TYR A 184 -0.23 -9.82 14.73
C TYR A 184 -1.57 -10.26 15.34
N GLU A 185 -1.92 -9.67 16.48
CA GLU A 185 -3.31 -9.60 16.93
C GLU A 185 -3.75 -8.13 16.94
N ARG A 186 -4.73 -7.82 16.07
CA ARG A 186 -5.14 -6.49 15.57
C ARG A 186 -5.22 -5.32 16.57
N LYS A 187 -5.31 -5.55 17.88
CA LYS A 187 -5.49 -4.49 18.90
C LYS A 187 -4.22 -4.07 19.64
N GLU A 188 -3.25 -4.97 19.82
CA GLU A 188 -2.07 -4.69 20.64
C GLU A 188 -0.95 -4.03 19.84
N LEU A 189 -0.82 -4.40 18.56
CA LEU A 189 0.24 -3.88 17.68
C LEU A 189 0.16 -2.36 17.49
N ARG A 190 -1.05 -1.79 17.41
CA ARG A 190 -1.22 -0.34 17.23
C ARG A 190 -0.67 0.46 18.43
N ALA A 191 -1.01 0.02 19.65
CA ALA A 191 -0.53 0.66 20.87
C ALA A 191 0.99 0.58 21.00
N VAL A 192 1.57 -0.59 20.72
CA VAL A 192 3.03 -0.80 20.81
C VAL A 192 3.78 -0.04 19.73
N VAL A 193 3.23 0.05 18.51
CA VAL A 193 3.80 0.85 17.42
C VAL A 193 3.74 2.34 17.75
N ASP A 194 2.61 2.84 18.26
CA ASP A 194 2.46 4.26 18.63
C ASP A 194 3.43 4.65 19.77
N GLU A 195 3.60 3.76 20.76
CA GLU A 195 4.56 3.91 21.86
C GLU A 195 6.01 3.90 21.36
N THR A 196 6.38 2.95 20.50
CA THR A 196 7.75 2.83 20.00
C THR A 196 8.11 3.95 19.03
N LEU A 197 7.17 4.42 18.21
CA LEU A 197 7.34 5.64 17.41
C LEU A 197 7.48 6.87 18.29
N ALA A 198 6.79 6.94 19.43
CA ALA A 198 6.98 8.02 20.41
C ALA A 198 8.35 7.97 21.07
N GLU A 199 8.89 6.78 21.36
CA GLU A 199 10.25 6.61 21.87
C GLU A 199 11.32 6.93 20.82
N ALA A 200 11.12 6.53 19.56
CA ALA A 200 12.04 6.84 18.46
C ALA A 200 12.05 8.34 18.09
N ALA A 201 10.91 9.03 18.25
CA ALA A 201 10.80 10.47 18.08
C ALA A 201 11.34 11.27 19.28
N ALA A 202 11.64 10.63 20.42
CA ALA A 202 12.26 11.30 21.54
C ALA A 202 13.69 11.72 21.15
N PRO A 203 14.07 13.00 21.33
CA PRO A 203 15.39 13.47 20.93
C PRO A 203 16.47 12.64 21.63
N VAL A 204 17.48 12.22 20.89
CA VAL A 204 18.67 11.47 21.33
C VAL A 204 19.41 12.27 22.43
N ARG A 205 18.86 12.32 23.64
CA ARG A 205 19.44 12.97 24.83
C ARG A 205 20.11 11.99 25.77
N ARG A 206 20.34 10.74 25.34
CA ARG A 206 20.94 9.67 26.16
C ARG A 206 22.31 9.18 25.71
N ARG A 207 23.05 9.94 24.91
CA ARG A 207 24.48 9.67 24.63
C ARG A 207 25.47 10.77 25.03
N ALA A 208 25.06 11.69 25.91
CA ALA A 208 25.93 12.72 26.49
C ALA A 208 26.10 12.59 28.03
N ARG A 209 25.84 11.41 28.59
CA ARG A 209 26.17 11.06 29.98
C ARG A 209 26.72 9.64 30.07
N LEU A 210 27.89 9.43 29.46
CA LEU A 210 28.92 8.51 29.93
C LEU A 210 30.26 9.17 29.65
#